data_AF-A0A2N2LHQ9-F1
#
_entry.id   AF-A0A2N2LHQ9-F1
#
_cell.length_a   1.000
_cell.length_b   1.000
_cell.length_c   1.000
_cell.angle_alpha   90.00
_cell.angle_beta   90.00
_cell.angle_gamma   90.00
#
_symmetry.space_group_name_H-M   'P 1'
#
loop_
_entity.id
_entity.type
_entity.pdbx_description
1 polymer ?
#
loop_
_entity_poly.entity_id
_entity_poly.type
_entity_poly.pdbx_seq_one_letter_code
_entity_poly.pdbx_strand_id
1 'polypeptide(L)'
;MTPYPRVSTGMNGLNEILGYLQMGDNVVLQVDSIEDYKKFVDPFVETALARNQHLVYMRFANHPALLETNKQIKVYKLNANKGFESFSTQVHNIVRDEGRDVFYVFDC
;
A
#
# COMPACT_ATOMS: atom_id res chain seq x y z
N MET A 1 27.03 1.51 -4.84
CA MET A 1 25.64 1.05 -4.66
C MET A 1 24.75 2.04 -5.39
N THR A 2 23.91 1.57 -6.31
CA THR A 2 22.92 2.44 -6.97
C THR A 2 21.81 2.74 -5.94
N PRO A 3 21.46 4.01 -5.69
CA PRO A 3 20.36 4.32 -4.78
C PRO A 3 19.05 3.71 -5.29
N TYR A 4 18.26 3.12 -4.40
CA TYR A 4 16.91 2.68 -4.77
C TYR A 4 16.08 3.87 -5.26
N PRO A 5 15.15 3.68 -6.21
CA PRO A 5 14.28 4.75 -6.69
C PRO A 5 13.52 5.41 -5.54
N ARG A 6 13.54 6.75 -5.51
CA ARG A 6 12.78 7.53 -4.52
C ARG A 6 11.29 7.44 -4.80
N VAL A 7 10.53 7.20 -3.75
CA VAL A 7 9.08 7.10 -3.75
C VAL A 7 8.51 8.25 -2.91
N SER A 8 7.55 8.98 -3.47
CA SER A 8 6.86 10.06 -2.75
C SER A 8 5.80 9.48 -1.83
N THR A 9 5.70 10.01 -0.61
CA THR A 9 4.57 9.77 0.30
C THR A 9 3.30 10.52 -0.14
N GLY A 10 3.39 11.39 -1.15
CA GLY A 10 2.36 12.35 -1.53
C GLY A 10 2.30 13.60 -0.65
N MET A 11 3.05 13.63 0.45
CA MET A 11 3.14 14.77 1.36
C MET A 11 4.55 15.36 1.36
N ASN A 12 4.70 16.59 0.87
CA ASN A 12 6.02 17.22 0.74
C ASN A 12 6.76 17.34 2.08
N GLY A 13 6.08 17.77 3.14
CA GLY A 13 6.71 17.86 4.47
C GLY A 13 7.19 16.51 5.00
N LEU A 14 6.46 15.43 4.73
CA LEU A 14 6.88 14.09 5.14
C LEU A 14 8.05 13.58 4.28
N ASN A 15 8.06 13.88 2.97
CA ASN A 15 9.18 13.56 2.10
C ASN A 15 10.48 14.25 2.56
N GLU A 16 10.40 15.50 3.01
CA GLU A 16 11.55 16.26 3.53
C GLU A 16 12.09 15.67 4.84
N ILE A 17 11.20 15.29 5.75
CA ILE A 17 11.57 14.69 7.04
C ILE A 17 12.18 13.29 6.86
N LEU A 18 11.57 12.45 6.02
CA LEU A 18 12.01 11.06 5.82
C LEU A 18 13.13 10.90 4.80
N GLY A 19 13.33 11.90 3.93
CA GLY A 19 14.23 11.77 2.77
C GLY A 19 13.65 10.91 1.66
N TYR A 20 12.32 10.93 1.48
CA TYR A 20 11.52 10.04 0.61
C TYR A 20 11.51 8.58 1.07
N LEU A 21 10.48 7.84 0.63
CA LEU A 21 10.47 6.38 0.72
C LEU A 21 11.38 5.80 -0.38
N GLN A 22 11.71 4.52 -0.26
CA GLN A 22 12.46 3.77 -1.26
C GLN A 22 11.63 2.61 -1.80
N MET A 23 11.86 2.27 -3.07
CA MET A 23 11.26 1.06 -3.64
C MET A 23 11.71 -0.17 -2.84
N GLY A 24 10.74 -0.96 -2.39
CA GLY A 24 10.97 -2.15 -1.56
C GLY A 24 10.84 -1.91 -0.05
N ASP A 25 10.62 -0.67 0.40
CA ASP A 25 10.35 -0.40 1.81
C ASP A 25 9.05 -1.08 2.28
N ASN A 26 9.08 -1.61 3.49
CA ASN A 26 7.89 -1.98 4.24
C ASN A 26 7.58 -0.88 5.26
N VAL A 27 6.57 -0.06 4.96
CA VAL A 27 6.19 1.07 5.80
C VAL A 27 4.99 0.69 6.67
N VAL A 28 5.21 0.64 7.98
CA VAL A 28 4.17 0.37 8.98
C VAL A 28 3.84 1.67 9.70
N LEU A 29 2.59 2.13 9.58
CA LEU A 29 2.09 3.31 10.27
C LEU A 29 1.28 2.89 11.49
N GLN A 30 1.72 3.31 12.67
CA GLN A 30 0.94 3.18 13.89
C GLN A 30 0.13 4.47 14.09
N VAL A 31 -1.20 4.33 14.07
CA VAL A 31 -2.15 5.44 14.21
C VAL A 31 -3.29 5.03 15.13
N ASP A 32 -4.02 6.01 15.65
CA ASP A 32 -5.11 5.77 16.61
C ASP A 32 -6.40 5.29 15.95
N SER A 33 -6.61 5.63 14.67
CA SER A 33 -7.84 5.33 13.93
C SER A 33 -7.59 5.04 12.45
N ILE A 34 -8.55 4.38 11.80
CA ILE A 34 -8.47 4.14 10.34
C ILE A 34 -8.61 5.45 9.55
N GLU A 35 -9.34 6.42 10.09
CA GLU A 35 -9.47 7.77 9.53
C GLU A 35 -8.12 8.50 9.52
N ASP A 36 -7.30 8.32 10.57
CA ASP A 36 -5.94 8.86 10.59
C ASP A 36 -5.03 8.12 9.62
N TYR A 37 -5.13 6.80 9.50
CA TYR A 37 -4.40 6.03 8.49
C TYR A 37 -4.67 6.55 7.08
N LYS A 38 -5.95 6.81 6.79
CA LYS A 38 -6.41 7.31 5.49
C LYS A 38 -5.75 8.63 5.10
N LYS A 39 -5.47 9.53 6.04
CA LYS A 39 -4.76 10.80 5.78
C LYS A 39 -3.35 10.61 5.22
N PHE A 40 -2.69 9.49 5.51
CA PHE A 40 -1.38 9.15 4.95
C PHE A 40 -1.49 8.36 3.65
N VAL A 41 -2.46 7.45 3.57
CA VAL A 41 -2.62 6.56 2.43
C VAL A 41 -3.20 7.27 1.21
N ASP A 42 -4.20 8.13 1.39
CA ASP A 42 -4.84 8.84 0.28
C ASP A 42 -3.82 9.64 -0.57
N PRO A 43 -2.97 10.52 -0.01
CA PRO A 43 -2.00 11.27 -0.83
C PRO A 43 -0.95 10.38 -1.49
N PHE A 44 -0.56 9.27 -0.85
CA PHE A 44 0.34 8.28 -1.43
C PHE A 44 -0.28 7.60 -2.65
N VAL A 45 -1.54 7.15 -2.51
CA VAL A 45 -2.30 6.51 -3.58
C VAL A 45 -2.58 7.48 -4.73
N GLU A 46 -3.03 8.70 -4.44
CA GLU A 46 -3.24 9.73 -5.46
C GLU A 46 -1.98 10.02 -6.26
N THR A 47 -0.83 10.13 -5.58
CA THR A 47 0.46 10.36 -6.24
C THR A 47 0.87 9.17 -7.10
N ALA A 48 0.67 7.94 -6.61
CA ALA A 48 0.98 6.73 -7.36
C ALA A 48 0.14 6.62 -8.63
N LEU A 49 -1.17 6.89 -8.52
CA LEU A 49 -2.10 6.89 -9.64
C LEU A 49 -1.79 7.98 -10.66
N ALA A 50 -1.51 9.21 -10.21
CA ALA A 50 -1.13 10.30 -11.10
C ALA A 50 0.14 10.01 -11.92
N ARG A 51 1.00 9.12 -11.40
CA ARG A 51 2.24 8.67 -12.05
C ARG A 51 2.07 7.36 -12.83
N ASN A 52 0.84 6.85 -12.98
CA ASN A 52 0.54 5.56 -13.60
C ASN A 52 1.33 4.39 -12.99
N GLN A 53 1.56 4.43 -11.68
CA GLN A 53 2.24 3.36 -10.97
C GLN A 53 1.26 2.23 -10.67
N HIS A 54 1.74 0.98 -10.77
CA HIS A 54 0.91 -0.19 -10.53
C HIS A 54 0.57 -0.31 -9.05
N LEU A 55 -0.70 -0.09 -8.70
CA LEU A 55 -1.16 -0.06 -7.32
C LEU A 55 -2.07 -1.26 -7.03
N VAL A 56 -1.71 -1.99 -5.97
CA VAL A 56 -2.43 -3.14 -5.46
C VAL A 56 -2.94 -2.86 -4.06
N TYR A 57 -4.23 -3.07 -3.85
CA TYR A 57 -4.88 -2.93 -2.56
C TYR A 57 -5.26 -4.30 -2.00
N MET A 58 -4.58 -4.67 -0.92
CA MET A 58 -4.79 -5.89 -0.15
C MET A 58 -5.84 -5.62 0.92
N ARG A 59 -7.07 -6.03 0.65
CA ARG A 59 -8.21 -5.81 1.53
C ARG A 59 -8.52 -7.03 2.38
N PHE A 60 -8.41 -6.92 3.70
CA PHE A 60 -8.76 -7.99 4.64
C PHE A 60 -9.42 -7.49 5.94
N ALA A 61 -9.51 -6.17 6.16
CA ALA A 61 -10.15 -5.61 7.33
C ALA A 61 -11.70 -5.58 7.25
N ASN A 62 -12.32 -5.47 8.42
CA ASN A 62 -13.79 -5.44 8.58
C ASN A 62 -14.40 -4.02 8.56
N HIS A 63 -13.59 -2.98 8.34
CA HIS A 63 -14.06 -1.60 8.22
C HIS A 63 -14.48 -1.27 6.76
N PRO A 64 -15.12 -0.11 6.51
CA PRO A 64 -15.40 0.36 5.14
C PRO A 64 -14.15 0.40 4.27
N ALA A 65 -14.29 0.35 2.94
CA ALA A 65 -13.13 0.34 2.04
C ALA A 65 -12.21 1.54 2.32
N LEU A 66 -10.92 1.30 2.49
CA LEU A 66 -9.95 2.38 2.65
C LEU A 66 -9.82 3.18 1.35
N LEU A 67 -9.75 2.47 0.22
CA LEU A 67 -9.65 3.04 -1.12
C LEU A 67 -10.98 2.91 -1.86
N GLU A 68 -11.37 3.98 -2.55
CA GLU A 68 -12.55 3.97 -3.42
C GLU A 68 -12.33 3.09 -4.67
N THR A 69 -13.43 2.71 -5.31
CA THR A 69 -13.37 1.90 -6.54
C THR A 69 -12.78 2.73 -7.67
N ASN A 70 -11.56 2.41 -8.07
CA ASN A 70 -10.88 3.04 -9.19
C ASN A 70 -10.35 1.94 -10.12
N LYS A 71 -10.57 2.09 -11.43
CA LYS A 71 -10.16 1.11 -12.44
C LYS A 71 -8.64 0.89 -12.50
N GLN A 72 -7.86 1.84 -11.97
CA GLN A 72 -6.40 1.77 -11.91
C GLN A 72 -5.89 1.07 -10.64
N ILE A 73 -6.76 0.74 -9.69
CA ILE A 73 -6.39 0.05 -8.45
C ILE A 73 -6.82 -1.41 -8.57
N LYS A 74 -5.87 -2.33 -8.44
CA LYS A 74 -6.18 -3.76 -8.40
C LYS A 74 -6.46 -4.18 -6.96
N VAL A 75 -7.69 -4.60 -6.69
CA VAL A 75 -8.13 -4.94 -5.32
C VAL A 75 -8.17 -6.45 -5.13
N TYR A 76 -7.43 -6.95 -4.14
CA TYR A 76 -7.51 -8.33 -3.67
C TYR A 76 -8.23 -8.39 -2.34
N LYS A 77 -9.36 -9.12 -2.31
CA LYS A 77 -10.07 -9.41 -1.06
C LYS A 77 -9.52 -10.70 -0.45
N LEU A 78 -8.84 -10.56 0.66
CA LEU A 78 -8.22 -11.63 1.43
C LEU A 78 -9.09 -11.94 2.64
N ASN A 79 -9.09 -13.21 3.07
CA ASN A 79 -9.81 -13.63 4.27
C ASN A 79 -8.79 -13.96 5.38
N ALA A 80 -8.60 -13.03 6.31
CA ALA A 80 -7.71 -13.21 7.45
C ALA A 80 -8.20 -14.26 8.46
N ASN A 81 -9.51 -14.60 8.46
CA ASN A 81 -10.10 -15.57 9.38
C ASN A 81 -9.79 -17.03 9.01
N LYS A 82 -9.17 -17.29 7.86
CA LYS A 82 -8.75 -18.65 7.43
C LYS A 82 -7.45 -19.13 8.10
N GLY A 83 -6.89 -18.32 9.00
CA GLY A 83 -5.63 -18.61 9.69
C GLY A 83 -4.41 -17.98 9.01
N PHE A 84 -3.36 -17.77 9.81
CA PHE A 84 -2.16 -17.03 9.41
C PHE A 84 -1.44 -17.65 8.19
N GLU A 85 -1.27 -18.97 8.16
CA GLU A 85 -0.58 -19.65 7.04
C GLU A 85 -1.32 -19.50 5.70
N SER A 86 -2.65 -19.64 5.72
CA SER A 86 -3.48 -19.44 4.53
C SER A 86 -3.41 -17.99 4.05
N PHE A 87 -3.39 -17.03 4.98
CA PHE A 87 -3.29 -15.62 4.65
C PHE A 87 -1.90 -15.26 4.06
N SER A 88 -0.82 -15.65 4.73
CA SER A 88 0.55 -15.34 4.29
C SER A 88 0.88 -15.99 2.95
N THR A 89 0.39 -17.21 2.70
CA THR A 89 0.52 -17.89 1.40
C THR A 89 -0.21 -17.14 0.28
N GLN A 90 -1.42 -16.62 0.54
CA GLN A 90 -2.15 -15.82 -0.45
C GLN A 90 -1.43 -14.50 -0.76
N VAL A 91 -0.98 -13.77 0.26
CA VAL A 91 -0.21 -12.53 0.06
C VAL A 91 1.07 -12.81 -0.74
N HIS A 92 1.81 -13.86 -0.39
CA HIS A 92 3.03 -14.25 -1.08
C HIS A 92 2.76 -14.57 -2.57
N ASN A 93 1.72 -15.34 -2.87
CA ASN A 93 1.35 -15.68 -4.24
C ASN A 93 0.96 -14.42 -5.04
N ILE A 94 0.16 -13.52 -4.45
CA ILE A 94 -0.21 -12.26 -5.12
C ILE A 94 1.05 -11.43 -5.41
N VAL A 95 1.91 -11.21 -4.42
CA VAL A 95 3.14 -10.42 -4.62
C VAL A 95 4.04 -11.03 -5.69
N ARG A 96 4.15 -12.37 -5.72
CA ARG A 96 4.88 -13.10 -6.77
C ARG A 96 4.28 -12.86 -8.16
N ASP A 97 2.96 -12.96 -8.28
CA ASP A 97 2.25 -12.92 -9.55
C ASP A 97 2.13 -11.48 -10.10
N GLU A 98 2.08 -10.46 -9.25
CA GLU A 98 2.12 -9.04 -9.64
C GLU A 98 3.52 -8.58 -10.08
N GLY A 99 4.57 -9.18 -9.51
CA GLY A 99 5.95 -8.93 -9.92
C GLY A 99 6.59 -7.70 -9.29
N ARG A 100 7.37 -6.96 -10.09
CA ARG A 100 8.20 -5.84 -9.63
C ARG A 100 7.55 -4.48 -9.85
N ASP A 101 8.06 -3.47 -9.14
CA ASP A 101 7.64 -2.07 -9.27
C ASP A 101 6.16 -1.84 -8.95
N VAL A 102 5.67 -2.61 -7.96
CA VAL A 102 4.27 -2.61 -7.50
C VAL A 102 4.16 -1.95 -6.14
N PHE A 103 3.13 -1.14 -5.98
CA PHE A 103 2.84 -0.39 -4.78
C PHE A 103 1.68 -1.08 -4.05
N TYR A 104 1.93 -1.53 -2.82
CA TYR A 104 0.93 -2.26 -2.04
C TYR A 104 0.39 -1.40 -0.90
N VAL A 105 -0.93 -1.41 -0.74
CA VAL A 105 -1.63 -0.85 0.43
C VAL A 105 -2.39 -1.98 1.11
N PHE A 106 -2.29 -2.09 2.43
CA PHE A 106 -2.96 -3.10 3.24
C PHE A 106 -3.93 -2.39 4.19
N ASP A 107 -5.18 -2.86 4.29
CA ASP A 107 -6.09 -2.39 5.35
C ASP A 107 -6.11 -3.39 6.51
N CYS A 108 -5.70 -2.96 7.70
CA CYS A 108 -5.61 -3.81 8.89
C CYS A 108 -6.84 -3.66 9.77
#